data_AF-A0A395I7J9-F1
#
_entry.id   AF-A0A395I7J9-F1
#
_cell.length_a   1.000
_cell.length_b   1.000
_cell.length_c   1.000
_cell.angle_alpha   90.00
_cell.angle_beta   90.00
_cell.angle_gamma   90.00
#
_symmetry.space_group_name_H-M   'P 1'
#
loop_
_entity.id
_entity.type
_entity.pdbx_description
1 polymer ?
#
loop_
_entity_poly.entity_id
_entity_poly.type
_entity_poly.pdbx_seq_one_letter_code
_entity_poly.pdbx_strand_id
1 'polypeptide(L)'
;MTRRRRSWTAKEDELLRTLVQKDLDTFGRVMWSELAQKVRGRTNKDCRRRWWNTLAEWNIKGVWSPDENKRLVEAVRMYGSKWTQVAAVVGTRCGDQCSSHWREVLRPNVNYCSWTEEEIGRLSFQACHPRTIVDSRTAQDEELLQAIQICGTNWSTIAAFHLPHRTGLGLKNRYARIRAKARANT
;
A
#
# COMPACT_ATOMS: atom_id res chain seq x y z
N MET A 1 -7.85 -26.60 -11.61
CA MET A 1 -8.98 -25.64 -11.63
C MET A 1 -8.72 -24.51 -10.65
N THR A 2 -8.47 -23.29 -11.12
CA THR A 2 -8.28 -22.11 -10.26
C THR A 2 -9.62 -21.63 -9.72
N ARG A 3 -9.82 -21.77 -8.40
CA ARG A 3 -11.06 -21.34 -7.72
C ARG A 3 -11.26 -19.82 -7.92
N ARG A 4 -12.43 -19.40 -8.41
CA ARG A 4 -12.77 -17.97 -8.57
C ARG A 4 -12.61 -17.25 -7.23
N ARG A 5 -11.91 -16.10 -7.24
CA ARG A 5 -11.78 -15.22 -6.07
C ARG A 5 -13.16 -14.67 -5.71
N ARG A 6 -13.73 -15.10 -4.59
CA ARG A 6 -15.01 -14.61 -4.04
C ARG A 6 -14.74 -13.63 -2.90
N SER A 7 -15.28 -12.43 -2.98
CA SER A 7 -15.23 -11.43 -1.90
C SER A 7 -15.99 -11.92 -0.67
N TRP A 8 -15.51 -11.56 0.53
CA TRP A 8 -16.20 -11.83 1.78
C TRP A 8 -17.39 -10.88 1.94
N THR A 9 -18.51 -11.43 2.39
CA THR A 9 -19.72 -10.66 2.70
C THR A 9 -19.79 -10.33 4.19
N ALA A 10 -20.52 -9.27 4.56
CA ALA A 10 -20.72 -8.91 5.97
C ALA A 10 -21.36 -10.05 6.78
N LYS A 11 -22.29 -10.81 6.17
CA LYS A 11 -22.92 -11.99 6.80
C LYS A 11 -21.93 -13.12 7.05
N GLU A 12 -21.00 -13.38 6.11
CA GLU A 12 -19.93 -14.36 6.30
C GLU A 12 -18.95 -13.90 7.39
N ASP A 13 -18.61 -12.61 7.44
CA ASP A 13 -17.73 -12.05 8.46
C ASP A 13 -18.36 -12.14 9.86
N GLU A 14 -19.65 -11.83 9.98
CA GLU A 14 -20.38 -11.93 11.24
C GLU A 14 -20.46 -13.38 11.72
N LEU A 15 -20.81 -14.30 10.83
CA LEU A 15 -20.78 -15.74 11.14
C LEU A 15 -19.40 -16.18 11.60
N LEU A 16 -18.34 -15.72 10.94
CA LEU A 16 -16.96 -16.06 11.31
C LEU A 16 -16.61 -15.52 12.70
N ARG A 17 -17.02 -14.30 13.07
CA ARG A 17 -16.85 -13.76 14.42
C ARG A 17 -17.57 -14.58 15.47
N THR A 18 -18.85 -14.85 15.27
CA THR A 18 -19.66 -15.63 16.22
C THR A 18 -19.05 -17.02 16.46
N LEU A 19 -18.61 -17.69 15.39
CA LEU A 19 -18.01 -19.02 15.50
C LEU A 19 -16.65 -18.99 16.20
N VAL A 20 -15.80 -17.99 15.92
CA VAL A 20 -14.51 -17.85 16.60
C VAL A 20 -14.73 -17.58 18.09
N GLN A 21 -15.63 -16.66 18.44
CA GLN A 21 -15.94 -16.36 19.84
C GLN A 21 -16.46 -17.61 20.56
N LYS A 22 -17.42 -18.31 19.95
CA LYS A 22 -17.97 -19.56 20.51
C LYS A 22 -16.89 -20.62 20.77
N ASP A 23 -15.99 -20.83 19.82
CA ASP A 23 -14.90 -21.80 19.98
C ASP A 23 -13.91 -21.37 21.07
N LEU A 24 -13.61 -20.07 21.17
CA LEU A 24 -12.77 -19.53 22.25
C LEU A 24 -13.42 -19.71 23.62
N ASP A 25 -14.71 -19.42 23.76
CA ASP A 25 -15.46 -19.55 25.01
C ASP A 25 -15.58 -21.03 25.45
N THR A 26 -15.75 -21.94 24.49
CA THR A 26 -15.99 -23.37 24.76
C THR A 26 -14.68 -24.15 24.98
N PHE A 27 -13.67 -23.91 24.14
CA PHE A 27 -12.46 -24.74 24.07
C PHE A 27 -11.18 -24.00 24.44
N GLY A 28 -11.24 -22.68 24.67
CA GLY A 28 -10.07 -21.81 24.85
C GLY A 28 -9.21 -21.65 23.58
N ARG A 29 -9.62 -22.24 22.45
CA ARG A 29 -8.86 -22.20 21.18
C ARG A 29 -9.77 -22.40 19.97
N VAL A 30 -9.39 -21.81 18.84
CA VAL A 30 -10.21 -21.84 17.61
C VAL A 30 -9.95 -23.10 16.79
N MET A 31 -11.00 -23.90 16.54
CA MET A 31 -10.95 -25.09 15.70
C MET A 31 -11.22 -24.76 14.24
N TRP A 32 -10.23 -24.17 13.55
CA TRP A 32 -10.37 -23.72 12.15
C TRP A 32 -10.96 -24.77 11.19
N SER A 33 -10.66 -26.05 11.40
CA SER A 33 -11.13 -27.14 10.54
C SER A 33 -12.62 -27.41 10.70
N GLU A 34 -13.14 -27.35 11.92
CA GLU A 34 -14.57 -27.53 12.21
C GLU A 34 -15.35 -26.26 11.92
N LEU A 35 -14.78 -25.11 12.27
CA LEU A 35 -15.34 -23.80 12.01
C LEU A 35 -15.60 -23.62 10.51
N ALA A 36 -14.62 -23.95 9.66
CA ALA A 36 -14.75 -23.76 8.21
C ALA A 36 -15.84 -24.63 7.57
N GLN A 37 -16.19 -25.78 8.17
CA GLN A 37 -17.31 -26.60 7.67
C GLN A 37 -18.66 -25.88 7.83
N LYS A 38 -18.78 -25.00 8.84
CA LYS A 38 -19.98 -24.19 9.09
C LYS A 38 -20.06 -22.99 8.14
N VAL A 39 -18.93 -22.51 7.62
CA VAL A 39 -18.87 -21.41 6.65
C VAL A 39 -18.92 -21.96 5.21
N ARG A 40 -20.14 -22.16 4.70
CA ARG A 40 -20.37 -22.74 3.37
C ARG A 40 -19.58 -22.00 2.27
N GLY A 41 -18.86 -22.77 1.45
CA GLY A 41 -18.12 -22.22 0.31
C GLY A 41 -16.81 -21.51 0.68
N ARG A 42 -16.33 -21.64 1.93
CA ARG A 42 -14.99 -21.21 2.37
C ARG A 42 -14.19 -22.40 2.87
N THR A 43 -12.86 -22.33 2.74
CA THR A 43 -11.96 -23.35 3.28
C THR A 43 -11.40 -22.92 4.64
N ASN A 44 -10.81 -23.86 5.38
CA ASN A 44 -10.04 -23.56 6.61
C ASN A 44 -9.02 -22.44 6.35
N LYS A 45 -8.26 -22.55 5.26
CA LYS A 45 -7.26 -21.55 4.87
C LYS A 45 -7.88 -20.17 4.62
N ASP A 46 -9.05 -20.11 4.00
CA ASP A 46 -9.74 -18.84 3.75
C ASP A 46 -10.22 -18.19 5.06
N CYS A 47 -10.84 -18.98 5.95
CA CYS A 47 -11.37 -18.49 7.23
C CYS A 47 -10.23 -17.98 8.13
N ARG A 48 -9.16 -18.77 8.25
CA ARG A 48 -7.99 -18.39 9.06
C ARG A 48 -7.33 -17.12 8.51
N ARG A 49 -7.17 -17.02 7.19
CA ARG A 49 -6.63 -15.81 6.56
C ARG A 49 -7.55 -14.60 6.80
N ARG A 50 -8.86 -14.75 6.61
CA ARG A 50 -9.81 -13.66 6.81
C ARG A 50 -9.79 -13.14 8.24
N TRP A 51 -9.71 -14.05 9.21
CA TRP A 51 -9.61 -13.70 10.61
C TRP A 51 -8.36 -12.85 10.90
N TRP A 52 -7.18 -13.43 10.69
CA TRP A 52 -5.92 -12.80 11.07
C TRP A 52 -5.61 -11.53 10.26
N ASN A 53 -6.04 -11.47 9.00
CA ASN A 53 -5.71 -10.34 8.14
C ASN A 53 -6.79 -9.25 8.11
N THR A 54 -7.97 -9.47 8.72
CA THR A 54 -9.05 -8.46 8.61
C THR A 54 -10.01 -8.37 9.81
N LEU A 55 -10.33 -9.47 10.49
CA LEU A 55 -11.39 -9.47 11.52
C LEU A 55 -10.89 -9.46 12.96
N ALA A 56 -9.66 -9.92 13.21
CA ALA A 56 -9.09 -9.90 14.55
C ALA A 56 -9.09 -8.49 15.13
N GLU A 57 -9.50 -8.35 16.39
CA GLU A 57 -9.73 -7.05 17.05
C GLU A 57 -8.48 -6.16 17.11
N TRP A 58 -7.32 -6.78 17.27
CA TRP A 58 -6.03 -6.08 17.31
C TRP A 58 -5.58 -5.54 15.94
N ASN A 59 -6.23 -5.97 14.84
CA ASN A 59 -5.88 -5.51 13.50
C ASN A 59 -6.54 -4.17 13.19
N ILE A 60 -5.77 -3.10 13.38
CA ILE A 60 -6.25 -1.73 13.18
C ILE A 60 -6.37 -1.44 11.67
N LYS A 61 -7.49 -0.81 11.29
CA LYS A 61 -7.73 -0.25 9.95
C LYS A 61 -7.52 1.26 9.99
N GLY A 62 -6.92 1.83 8.94
CA GLY A 62 -6.73 3.28 8.83
C GLY A 62 -5.26 3.69 8.71
N VAL A 63 -5.02 4.99 8.89
CA VAL A 63 -3.71 5.67 8.72
C VAL A 63 -2.65 5.05 9.63
N TRP A 64 -1.43 4.94 9.15
CA TRP A 64 -0.28 4.46 9.92
C TRP A 64 0.26 5.55 10.83
N SER A 65 0.42 5.25 12.12
CA SER A 65 1.03 6.20 13.04
C SER A 65 2.56 6.28 12.85
N PRO A 66 3.20 7.40 13.24
CA PRO A 66 4.67 7.51 13.22
C PRO A 66 5.35 6.39 14.03
N ASP A 67 4.77 5.97 15.15
CA ASP A 67 5.31 4.90 15.98
C ASP A 67 5.14 3.50 15.36
N GLU A 68 4.04 3.27 14.64
CA GLU A 68 3.88 2.07 13.80
C GLU A 68 4.94 2.04 12.69
N ASN A 69 5.22 3.18 12.05
CA ASN A 69 6.25 3.28 11.02
C ASN A 69 7.64 2.98 11.56
N LYS A 70 8.00 3.54 12.72
CA LYS A 70 9.30 3.26 13.38
C LYS A 70 9.46 1.77 13.66
N ARG A 71 8.45 1.15 14.29
CA ARG A 71 8.45 -0.29 14.59
C ARG A 71 8.53 -1.14 13.33
N LEU A 72 7.84 -0.75 12.26
CA LEU A 72 7.89 -1.47 10.98
C LEU A 72 9.29 -1.38 10.34
N VAL A 73 9.94 -0.21 10.36
CA VAL A 73 11.31 -0.05 9.85
C VAL A 73 12.30 -0.91 10.62
N GLU A 74 12.22 -0.89 11.94
CA GLU A 74 13.08 -1.70 12.81
C GLU A 74 12.85 -3.20 12.58
N ALA A 75 11.58 -3.62 12.54
CA ALA A 75 11.21 -5.00 12.30
C ALA A 75 11.67 -5.51 10.93
N VAL A 76 11.58 -4.70 9.87
CA VAL A 76 12.09 -5.07 8.55
C VAL A 76 13.62 -5.11 8.52
N ARG A 77 14.31 -4.24 9.27
CA ARG A 77 15.78 -4.36 9.43
C ARG A 77 16.17 -5.68 10.09
N MET A 78 15.42 -6.13 11.10
CA MET A 78 15.71 -7.37 11.82
C MET A 78 15.32 -8.64 11.03
N TYR A 79 14.14 -8.65 10.42
CA TYR A 79 13.53 -9.87 9.87
C TYR A 79 13.40 -9.87 8.33
N GLY A 80 13.72 -8.76 7.66
CA GLY A 80 13.59 -8.61 6.22
C GLY A 80 12.15 -8.76 5.74
N SER A 81 11.94 -9.59 4.72
CA SER A 81 10.63 -9.86 4.12
C SER A 81 9.81 -10.94 4.84
N LYS A 82 10.18 -11.32 6.07
CA LYS A 82 9.42 -12.27 6.89
C LYS A 82 8.23 -11.59 7.57
N TRP A 83 7.22 -11.25 6.77
CA TRP A 83 6.10 -10.37 7.16
C TRP A 83 5.30 -10.84 8.38
N THR A 84 5.25 -12.14 8.65
CA THR A 84 4.61 -12.67 9.86
C THR A 84 5.36 -12.25 11.13
N GLN A 85 6.70 -12.28 11.10
CA GLN A 85 7.54 -11.84 12.23
C GLN A 85 7.53 -10.32 12.35
N VAL A 86 7.57 -9.63 11.20
CA VAL A 86 7.47 -8.16 11.16
C VAL A 86 6.16 -7.68 11.78
N ALA A 87 5.04 -8.29 11.40
CA ALA A 87 3.73 -7.99 11.97
C ALA A 87 3.66 -8.23 13.47
N ALA A 88 4.33 -9.27 13.98
CA ALA A 88 4.39 -9.54 15.41
C ALA A 88 5.07 -8.41 16.19
N VAL A 89 6.12 -7.79 15.62
CA VAL A 89 6.79 -6.62 16.23
C VAL A 89 5.94 -5.35 16.13
N VAL A 90 5.28 -5.15 14.99
CA VAL A 90 4.36 -4.00 14.81
C VAL A 90 3.15 -4.14 15.74
N GLY A 91 2.68 -5.35 16.02
CA GLY A 91 1.65 -5.69 17.01
C GLY A 91 0.22 -5.27 16.64
N THR A 92 0.06 -4.21 15.86
CA THR A 92 -1.24 -3.59 15.51
C THR A 92 -1.68 -3.84 14.07
N ARG A 93 -0.80 -4.42 13.24
CA ARG A 93 -1.02 -4.62 11.80
C ARG A 93 -0.65 -6.04 11.40
N CYS A 94 -1.38 -6.60 10.44
CA CYS A 94 -1.06 -7.92 9.90
C CYS A 94 0.07 -7.85 8.85
N GLY A 95 0.66 -9.01 8.52
CA GLY A 95 1.79 -9.10 7.59
C GLY A 95 1.50 -8.53 6.20
N ASP A 96 0.27 -8.71 5.70
CA ASP A 96 -0.13 -8.16 4.40
C ASP A 96 -0.12 -6.62 4.41
N GLN A 97 -0.63 -6.00 5.48
CA GLN A 97 -0.59 -4.55 5.66
C GLN A 97 0.86 -4.06 5.78
N CYS A 98 1.68 -4.71 6.61
CA CYS A 98 3.10 -4.37 6.79
C CYS A 98 3.86 -4.43 5.46
N SER A 99 3.67 -5.49 4.68
CA SER A 99 4.33 -5.69 3.38
C SER A 99 3.92 -4.64 2.35
N SER A 100 2.65 -4.24 2.36
CA SER A 100 2.11 -3.24 1.43
C SER A 100 2.64 -1.87 1.81
N HIS A 101 2.51 -1.48 3.08
CA HIS A 101 3.01 -0.19 3.58
C HIS A 101 4.53 -0.05 3.44
N TRP A 102 5.30 -1.11 3.69
CA TRP A 102 6.73 -1.11 3.44
C TRP A 102 7.06 -0.85 1.96
N ARG A 103 6.38 -1.55 1.04
CA ARG A 103 6.63 -1.39 -0.41
C ARG A 103 6.21 -0.01 -0.91
N GLU A 104 5.08 0.50 -0.44
CA GLU A 104 4.41 1.69 -0.97
C GLU A 104 4.83 3.00 -0.30
N VAL A 105 5.33 2.95 0.94
CA VAL A 105 5.58 4.15 1.76
C VAL A 105 6.98 4.19 2.36
N LEU A 106 7.44 3.11 3.00
CA LEU A 106 8.64 3.14 3.84
C LEU A 106 9.93 2.61 3.19
N ARG A 107 9.87 2.12 1.94
CA ARG A 107 11.04 1.54 1.28
C ARG A 107 12.14 2.61 1.09
N PRO A 108 13.35 2.43 1.68
CA PRO A 108 14.38 3.48 1.69
C PRO A 108 14.89 3.90 0.30
N ASN A 109 14.90 2.97 -0.67
CA ASN A 109 15.37 3.23 -2.04
C ASN A 109 14.29 3.82 -2.97
N VAL A 110 13.16 4.25 -2.41
CA VAL A 110 12.12 4.90 -3.20
C VAL A 110 11.77 6.21 -2.50
N ASN A 111 12.09 7.32 -3.17
CA ASN A 111 11.79 8.65 -2.69
C ASN A 111 10.27 8.89 -2.76
N TYR A 112 9.59 8.64 -1.65
CA TYR A 112 8.15 8.77 -1.48
C TYR A 112 7.72 10.08 -0.81
N CYS A 113 8.63 11.04 -0.61
CA CYS A 113 8.19 12.38 -0.20
C CYS A 113 7.22 12.93 -1.25
N SER A 114 5.97 13.15 -0.84
CA SER A 114 5.20 14.29 -1.30
C SER A 114 6.12 15.50 -1.21
N TRP A 115 6.34 16.18 -2.34
CA TRP A 115 6.93 17.51 -2.42
C TRP A 115 6.68 18.27 -1.12
N THR A 116 7.76 18.61 -0.41
CA THR A 116 7.69 19.19 0.93
C THR A 116 6.99 20.55 0.87
N GLU A 117 6.30 20.95 1.95
CA GLU A 117 5.67 22.28 2.02
C GLU A 117 6.70 23.42 1.91
N GLU A 118 7.97 23.16 2.26
CA GLU A 118 9.10 24.06 2.02
C GLU A 118 9.40 24.31 0.52
N GLU A 119 9.03 23.37 -0.36
CA GLU A 119 9.11 23.53 -1.82
C GLU A 119 7.87 24.25 -2.40
N ILE A 120 6.75 24.27 -1.69
CA ILE A 120 5.51 24.97 -2.09
C ILE A 120 5.54 26.46 -1.66
N GLY A 121 6.28 26.79 -0.60
CA GLY A 121 6.36 28.14 -0.01
C GLY A 121 7.31 29.14 -0.66
N ARG A 122 8.21 28.74 -1.57
CA ARG A 122 9.16 29.68 -2.24
C ARG A 122 8.59 30.40 -3.47
N LEU A 123 7.27 30.46 -3.62
CA LEU A 123 6.58 31.18 -4.70
C LEU A 123 5.91 32.50 -4.26
N SER A 124 6.21 32.99 -3.05
CA SER A 124 5.87 34.36 -2.68
C SER A 124 7.12 35.06 -2.17
N PHE A 125 7.51 36.15 -2.84
CA PHE A 125 8.74 36.93 -2.67
C PHE A 125 9.99 36.34 -3.33
N GLN A 126 10.25 36.73 -4.58
CA GLN A 126 11.09 37.89 -4.88
C GLN A 126 11.34 37.96 -6.39
N ALA A 127 11.03 39.11 -6.98
CA ALA A 127 11.34 39.43 -8.36
C ALA A 127 12.86 39.53 -8.60
N CYS A 128 13.25 39.34 -9.86
CA CYS A 128 14.57 39.57 -10.47
C CYS A 128 15.66 38.55 -10.13
N HIS A 129 15.94 37.64 -11.07
CA HIS A 129 17.18 37.58 -11.87
C HIS A 129 17.02 36.52 -12.99
N PRO A 130 17.33 36.82 -14.26
CA PRO A 130 17.28 35.83 -15.33
C PRO A 130 18.58 35.03 -15.30
N ARG A 131 18.53 33.82 -14.76
CA ARG A 131 19.48 32.76 -15.13
C ARG A 131 18.67 31.54 -15.52
N THR A 132 18.93 31.07 -16.73
CA THR A 132 18.45 29.83 -17.32
C THR A 132 18.84 28.65 -16.42
N ILE A 133 18.04 28.38 -15.41
CA ILE A 133 17.93 27.05 -14.81
C ILE A 133 16.96 26.32 -15.72
N VAL A 134 17.48 25.45 -16.59
CA VAL A 134 16.65 24.40 -17.19
C VAL A 134 16.09 23.58 -16.04
N ASP A 135 14.81 23.79 -15.76
CA ASP A 135 14.09 23.18 -14.67
C ASP A 135 14.14 21.66 -14.88
N SER A 136 14.90 20.94 -14.04
CA SER A 136 15.06 19.47 -14.14
C SER A 136 13.72 18.73 -14.06
N ARG A 137 12.70 19.43 -13.58
CA ARG A 137 11.30 19.04 -13.48
C ARG A 137 10.61 18.83 -14.83
N THR A 138 10.97 19.59 -15.86
CA THR A 138 10.41 19.44 -17.21
C THR A 138 10.99 18.24 -17.95
N ALA A 139 12.29 17.95 -17.76
CA ALA A 139 12.94 16.81 -18.42
C ALA A 139 12.35 15.45 -18.00
N GLN A 140 12.07 15.26 -16.71
CA GLN A 140 11.45 14.02 -16.23
C GLN A 140 9.99 13.88 -16.66
N ASP A 141 9.28 15.01 -16.84
CA ASP A 141 7.90 15.00 -17.32
C ASP A 141 7.84 14.69 -18.81
N GLU A 142 8.79 15.22 -19.60
CA GLU A 142 8.94 14.90 -21.02
C GLU A 142 9.28 13.42 -21.23
N GLU A 143 10.21 12.87 -20.46
CA GLU A 143 10.57 11.46 -20.51
C GLU A 143 9.38 10.54 -20.16
N LEU A 144 8.58 10.91 -19.15
CA LEU A 144 7.34 10.21 -18.81
C LEU A 144 6.33 10.27 -19.97
N LEU A 145 6.12 11.43 -20.58
CA LEU A 145 5.19 11.58 -21.70
C LEU A 145 5.64 10.80 -22.94
N GLN A 146 6.94 10.76 -23.23
CA GLN A 146 7.51 9.95 -24.30
C GLN A 146 7.34 8.45 -24.03
N ALA A 147 7.59 7.99 -22.81
CA ALA A 147 7.40 6.59 -22.45
C ALA A 147 5.91 6.16 -22.53
N ILE A 148 4.98 7.07 -22.21
CA ILE A 148 3.53 6.84 -22.39
C ILE A 148 3.17 6.69 -23.87
N GLN A 149 3.85 7.41 -24.77
CA GLN A 149 3.62 7.28 -26.21
C GLN A 149 4.04 5.90 -26.74
N ILE A 150 5.07 5.29 -26.16
CA ILE A 150 5.62 3.99 -26.57
C ILE A 150 4.85 2.83 -25.93
N CYS A 151 4.58 2.90 -24.62
CA CYS A 151 4.06 1.77 -23.84
C CYS A 151 2.61 1.95 -23.35
N GLY A 152 1.95 3.05 -23.69
CA GLY A 152 0.64 3.42 -23.15
C GLY A 152 0.68 3.70 -21.64
N THR A 153 -0.44 3.55 -20.94
CA THR A 153 -0.51 3.78 -19.47
C THR A 153 -0.12 2.56 -18.64
N ASN A 154 0.75 1.70 -19.16
CA ASN A 154 1.31 0.58 -18.42
C ASN A 154 2.42 1.07 -17.48
N TRP A 155 2.02 1.62 -16.34
CA TRP A 155 2.92 2.25 -15.37
C TRP A 155 3.99 1.31 -14.82
N SER A 156 3.71 0.01 -14.76
CA SER A 156 4.69 -0.99 -14.30
C SER A 156 5.80 -1.19 -15.33
N THR A 157 5.47 -1.24 -16.62
CA THR A 157 6.46 -1.30 -17.70
C THR A 157 7.25 0.00 -17.81
N ILE A 158 6.59 1.14 -17.72
CA ILE A 158 7.28 2.44 -17.75
C ILE A 158 8.24 2.57 -16.57
N ALA A 159 7.80 2.21 -15.36
CA ALA A 159 8.68 2.19 -14.19
C ALA A 159 9.84 1.22 -14.38
N ALA A 160 9.65 0.04 -14.98
CA ALA A 160 10.73 -0.94 -15.11
C ALA A 160 11.79 -0.56 -16.15
N PHE A 161 11.39 0.02 -17.28
CA PHE A 161 12.26 0.17 -18.45
C PHE A 161 12.64 1.61 -18.79
N HIS A 162 11.82 2.59 -18.40
CA HIS A 162 12.04 4.00 -18.76
C HIS A 162 12.37 4.86 -17.54
N LEU A 163 11.71 4.61 -16.39
CA LEU A 163 11.90 5.38 -15.17
C LEU A 163 12.13 4.45 -13.96
N PRO A 164 13.24 3.68 -13.91
CA PRO A 164 13.54 2.69 -12.86
C PRO A 164 13.63 3.26 -11.44
N HIS A 165 13.87 4.57 -11.33
CA HIS A 165 13.91 5.28 -10.06
C HIS A 165 12.53 5.73 -9.55
N ARG A 166 11.46 5.46 -10.31
CA ARG A 166 10.09 5.86 -9.97
C ARG A 166 9.16 4.65 -9.91
N THR A 167 8.12 4.74 -9.08
CA THR A 167 7.09 3.70 -9.01
C THR A 167 5.97 3.97 -9.99
N GLY A 168 5.32 2.91 -10.46
CA GLY A 168 4.17 3.07 -11.36
C GLY A 168 3.06 3.95 -10.79
N LEU A 169 2.83 3.90 -9.47
CA LEU A 169 1.88 4.80 -8.80
C LEU A 169 2.34 6.26 -8.83
N GLY A 170 3.64 6.51 -8.60
CA GLY A 170 4.24 7.83 -8.71
C GLY A 170 4.08 8.42 -10.13
N LEU A 171 4.32 7.61 -11.15
CA LEU A 171 4.15 8.00 -12.56
C LEU A 171 2.69 8.32 -12.89
N LYS A 172 1.76 7.46 -12.47
CA LYS A 172 0.32 7.69 -12.63
C LYS A 172 -0.13 9.00 -11.98
N ASN A 173 0.29 9.24 -10.75
CA ASN A 173 -0.05 10.46 -10.01
C ASN A 173 0.57 11.71 -10.64
N ARG A 174 1.80 11.60 -11.15
CA ARG A 174 2.47 12.69 -11.87
C ARG A 174 1.74 13.02 -13.17
N TYR A 175 1.40 12.01 -13.96
CA TYR A 175 0.63 12.19 -15.19
C TYR A 175 -0.75 12.83 -14.95
N ALA A 176 -1.43 12.47 -13.87
CA ALA A 176 -2.69 13.11 -13.48
C ALA A 176 -2.53 14.62 -13.22
N ARG A 177 -1.43 15.04 -12.57
CA ARG A 177 -1.13 16.46 -12.35
C ARG A 177 -0.76 17.19 -13.64
N ILE A 178 0.03 16.56 -14.51
CA ILE A 178 0.38 17.13 -15.83
C ILE A 178 -0.91 17.41 -16.63
N ARG A 179 -1.84 16.45 -16.66
CA ARG A 179 -3.14 16.61 -17.33
C ARG A 179 -4.02 17.68 -16.69
N ALA A 180 -4.04 17.77 -15.36
CA ALA A 180 -4.80 18.79 -14.65
C ALA A 180 -4.26 20.20 -14.96
N LYS A 181 -2.93 20.36 -14.99
CA LYS A 181 -2.27 21.63 -15.34
C LYS A 181 -2.53 22.04 -16.79
N ALA A 182 -2.48 21.10 -17.74
CA ALA A 182 -2.81 21.38 -19.14
C ALA A 182 -4.25 21.89 -19.33
N ARG A 183 -5.22 21.29 -18.61
CA ARG A 183 -6.63 21.71 -18.63
C ARG A 183 -6.89 23.06 -17.98
N ALA A 184 -6.10 23.46 -16.99
CA ALA A 184 -6.24 24.75 -16.33
C ALA A 184 -5.62 25.91 -17.14
N ASN A 185 -4.80 25.59 -18.15
CA ASN A 185 -4.07 26.54 -18.98
C ASN A 185 -4.61 26.63 -20.41
N THR A 186 -5.79 26.04 -20.65
CA THR A 186 -6.58 26.09 -21.90
C THR A 186 -7.90 26.78 -21.58
#